data_AF-A0A937DWK9-F1
#
_entry.id   AF-A0A937DWK9-F1
#
_cell.length_a   1.000
_cell.length_b   1.000
_cell.length_c   1.000
_cell.angle_alpha   90.00
_cell.angle_beta   90.00
_cell.angle_gamma   90.00
#
_symmetry.space_group_name_H-M   'P 1'
#
loop_
_entity.id
_entity.type
_entity.pdbx_description
1 polymer ?
#
loop_
_entity_poly.entity_id
_entity_poly.type
_entity_poly.pdbx_seq_one_letter_code
_entity_poly.pdbx_strand_id
1 'polypeptide(L)'
;WQYIQQRNYEAAFIQAKALDKRSKGFGEEVYKLGRIAVENEQFDLAVRCFEYVVDKGPEFLLYPAARTDLVRTMHAKFAKGYSADPADVQKLDNLYQSTITEMGINNNTASMVIDYADLCCFYQNNPDKALDLLNRLLANNGINPRLKADAKLKLADVLVFTGDMWEPALLYGQVEKEFKNDIPAQEAKFRNARLAYFREEFEYAQGQMKVLKASTSKLFSNDAMWLSHLITDNLGRDSIRAPLQFFSKADLKFYQNQNTEALQILDTLLYFYPSHNIGDEVYFRKAQILMKMGKYAEAYTQLEQLMQKFPGEVLMDDALFMAADIQEFQLKNPELAMQLYERILLEHKDSLFVAEARKRYRQLRGDAVN
;
A
#
# COMPACT_ATOMS: atom_id res chain seq x y z
N TRP A 1 7.26 9.45 -31.44
CA TRP A 1 8.02 8.19 -31.45
C TRP A 1 9.49 8.40 -31.08
N GLN A 2 10.29 9.17 -31.85
CA GLN A 2 11.71 9.40 -31.55
C GLN A 2 11.98 9.93 -30.13
N TYR A 3 11.20 10.91 -29.66
CA TYR A 3 11.32 11.41 -28.29
C TYR A 3 10.97 10.39 -27.20
N ILE A 4 10.02 9.48 -27.47
CA ILE A 4 9.64 8.41 -26.53
C ILE A 4 10.80 7.42 -26.40
N GLN A 5 11.47 7.07 -27.50
CA GLN A 5 12.65 6.20 -27.48
C GLN A 5 13.85 6.84 -26.76
N GLN A 6 13.98 8.16 -26.84
CA GLN A 6 15.00 8.92 -26.13
C GLN A 6 14.62 9.23 -24.66
N ARG A 7 13.49 8.70 -24.16
CA ARG A 7 12.93 9.01 -22.84
C ARG A 7 12.70 10.50 -22.58
N ASN A 8 12.61 11.31 -23.64
CA ASN A 8 12.29 12.73 -23.55
C ASN A 8 10.76 12.91 -23.65
N TYR A 9 10.07 12.50 -22.60
CA TYR A 9 8.62 12.43 -22.61
C TYR A 9 7.94 13.82 -22.59
N GLU A 10 8.60 14.85 -22.04
CA GLU A 10 8.08 16.21 -22.05
C GLU A 10 8.02 16.78 -23.48
N ALA A 11 9.09 16.61 -24.26
CA ALA A 11 9.10 17.00 -25.67
C ALA A 11 8.07 16.19 -26.48
N ALA A 12 7.90 14.90 -26.15
CA ALA A 12 6.87 14.06 -26.76
C ALA A 12 5.45 14.60 -26.51
N PHE A 13 5.16 15.07 -25.30
CA PHE A 13 3.85 15.64 -24.95
C PHE A 13 3.56 16.95 -25.67
N ILE A 14 4.54 17.88 -25.70
CA ILE A 14 4.39 19.15 -26.41
C ILE A 14 4.09 18.89 -27.89
N GLN A 15 4.82 17.97 -28.52
CA GLN A 15 4.61 17.61 -29.93
C GLN A 15 3.27 16.92 -30.17
N ALA A 16 2.88 15.96 -29.32
CA ALA A 16 1.60 15.27 -29.44
C ALA A 16 0.42 16.26 -29.31
N LYS A 17 0.49 17.19 -28.35
CA LYS A 17 -0.51 18.25 -28.16
C LYS A 17 -0.55 19.21 -29.36
N ALA A 18 0.60 19.61 -29.89
CA ALA A 18 0.67 20.48 -31.06
C ALA A 18 0.11 19.79 -32.32
N LEU A 19 0.41 18.51 -32.52
CA LEU A 19 -0.12 17.71 -33.62
C LEU A 19 -1.64 17.59 -33.52
N ASP A 20 -2.16 17.24 -32.36
CA ASP A 20 -3.60 17.09 -32.10
C ASP A 20 -4.36 18.40 -32.36
N LYS A 21 -3.82 19.54 -31.92
CA LYS A 21 -4.41 20.86 -32.23
C LYS A 21 -4.40 21.18 -33.72
N ARG A 22 -3.33 20.83 -34.45
CA ARG A 22 -3.20 21.10 -35.89
C ARG A 22 -4.10 20.21 -36.74
N SER A 23 -4.25 18.94 -36.37
CA SER A 23 -5.09 17.98 -37.09
C SER A 23 -6.55 18.02 -36.68
N LYS A 24 -6.93 18.84 -35.68
CA LYS A 24 -8.22 18.76 -34.97
C LYS A 24 -8.49 17.34 -34.48
N GLY A 25 -7.44 16.66 -34.01
CA GLY A 25 -7.52 15.34 -33.44
C GLY A 25 -8.38 15.32 -32.17
N PHE A 26 -8.97 14.16 -31.90
CA PHE A 26 -9.81 13.93 -30.73
C PHE A 26 -9.01 13.51 -29.49
N GLY A 27 -7.70 13.79 -29.44
CA GLY A 27 -6.83 13.46 -28.32
C GLY A 27 -6.21 12.07 -28.37
N GLU A 28 -6.38 11.29 -29.45
CA GLU A 28 -5.89 9.91 -29.55
C GLU A 28 -4.38 9.76 -29.30
N GLU A 29 -3.56 10.60 -29.92
CA GLU A 29 -2.11 10.51 -29.79
C GLU A 29 -1.63 10.96 -28.39
N VAL A 30 -2.34 11.90 -27.77
CA VAL A 30 -2.06 12.32 -26.39
C VAL A 30 -2.49 11.23 -25.40
N TYR A 31 -3.64 10.60 -25.62
CA TYR A 31 -4.11 9.47 -24.83
C TYR A 31 -3.13 8.28 -24.87
N LYS A 32 -2.66 7.90 -26.06
CA LYS A 32 -1.66 6.85 -26.24
C LYS A 32 -0.35 7.18 -25.52
N LEU A 33 0.09 8.44 -25.60
CA LEU A 33 1.27 8.89 -24.85
C LEU A 33 1.06 8.77 -23.34
N GLY A 34 -0.12 9.11 -22.84
CA GLY A 34 -0.49 8.93 -21.43
C GLY A 34 -0.35 7.48 -20.97
N ARG A 35 -0.87 6.53 -21.74
CA ARG A 35 -0.73 5.08 -21.46
C ARG A 35 0.73 4.64 -21.39
N ILE A 36 1.55 5.07 -22.35
CA ILE A 36 2.99 4.79 -22.37
C ILE A 36 3.68 5.42 -21.16
N ALA A 37 3.29 6.63 -20.76
CA ALA A 37 3.84 7.29 -19.58
C ALA A 37 3.52 6.53 -18.29
N VAL A 38 2.31 5.96 -18.15
CA VAL A 38 1.96 5.07 -17.02
C VAL A 38 2.87 3.84 -16.99
N GLU A 39 3.09 3.19 -18.13
CA GLU A 39 3.96 2.00 -18.23
C GLU A 39 5.42 2.29 -17.87
N ASN A 40 5.86 3.53 -18.05
CA ASN A 40 7.20 4.00 -17.69
C ASN A 40 7.25 4.73 -16.34
N GLU A 41 6.19 4.62 -15.54
CA GLU A 41 6.05 5.23 -14.20
C GLU A 41 6.19 6.77 -14.18
N GLN A 42 5.98 7.41 -15.32
CA GLN A 42 5.97 8.87 -15.48
C GLN A 42 4.57 9.41 -15.18
N PHE A 43 4.15 9.28 -13.92
CA PHE A 43 2.77 9.56 -13.51
C PHE A 43 2.36 11.02 -13.74
N ASP A 44 3.23 12.00 -13.47
CA ASP A 44 2.91 13.42 -13.67
C ASP A 44 2.59 13.74 -15.14
N LEU A 45 3.35 13.14 -16.06
CA LEU A 45 3.10 13.31 -17.48
C LEU A 45 1.83 12.58 -17.91
N ALA A 46 1.61 11.37 -17.42
CA ALA A 46 0.40 10.59 -17.71
C ALA A 46 -0.86 11.35 -17.28
N VAL A 47 -0.85 11.94 -16.07
CA VAL A 47 -1.92 12.81 -15.56
C VAL A 47 -2.20 13.95 -16.54
N ARG A 48 -1.18 14.72 -16.94
CA ARG A 48 -1.33 15.83 -17.89
C ARG A 48 -1.85 15.38 -19.26
N CYS A 49 -1.48 14.18 -19.70
CA CYS A 49 -2.00 13.61 -20.95
C CYS A 49 -3.49 13.29 -20.84
N PHE A 50 -3.93 12.65 -19.76
CA PHE A 50 -5.33 12.31 -19.58
C PHE A 50 -6.19 13.52 -19.28
N GLU A 51 -5.72 14.48 -18.48
CA GLU A 51 -6.38 15.77 -18.24
C GLU A 51 -6.65 16.48 -19.58
N TYR A 52 -5.66 16.56 -20.47
CA TYR A 52 -5.85 17.18 -21.79
C TYR A 52 -6.97 16.53 -22.61
N VAL A 53 -7.16 15.21 -22.50
CA VAL A 53 -8.22 14.49 -23.23
C VAL A 53 -9.56 14.68 -22.55
N VAL A 54 -9.60 14.70 -21.21
CA VAL A 54 -10.81 14.98 -20.41
C VAL A 54 -11.30 16.41 -20.65
N ASP A 55 -10.39 17.38 -20.71
CA ASP A 55 -10.69 18.81 -20.96
C ASP A 55 -11.37 19.07 -22.30
N LYS A 56 -11.31 18.12 -23.24
CA LYS A 56 -12.03 18.26 -24.52
C LYS A 56 -13.55 18.18 -24.31
N GLY A 57 -14.04 17.37 -23.37
CA GLY A 57 -15.45 17.28 -23.03
C GLY A 57 -16.09 15.90 -23.16
N PRO A 58 -17.25 15.67 -22.50
CA PRO A 58 -17.93 14.38 -22.43
C PRO A 58 -18.51 13.87 -23.76
N GLU A 59 -18.65 14.75 -24.76
CA GLU A 59 -19.11 14.42 -26.11
C GLU A 59 -18.10 13.59 -26.92
N PHE A 60 -16.82 13.57 -26.49
CA PHE A 60 -15.76 12.88 -27.21
C PHE A 60 -15.64 11.40 -26.80
N LEU A 61 -15.44 10.52 -27.78
CA LEU A 61 -15.41 9.06 -27.59
C LEU A 61 -14.40 8.59 -26.53
N LEU A 62 -13.24 9.25 -26.44
CA LEU A 62 -12.18 8.88 -25.50
C LEU A 62 -12.42 9.37 -24.07
N TYR A 63 -13.42 10.24 -23.85
CA TYR A 63 -13.61 10.88 -22.56
C TYR A 63 -13.80 9.90 -21.39
N PRO A 64 -14.68 8.88 -21.46
CA PRO A 64 -14.87 7.96 -20.33
C PRO A 64 -13.62 7.13 -20.03
N ALA A 65 -12.88 6.75 -21.07
CA ALA A 65 -11.63 5.98 -20.93
C ALA A 65 -10.52 6.84 -20.33
N ALA A 66 -10.33 8.07 -20.82
CA ALA A 66 -9.36 9.03 -20.30
C ALA A 66 -9.66 9.38 -18.84
N ARG A 67 -10.93 9.58 -18.48
CA ARG A 67 -11.33 9.86 -17.10
C ARG A 67 -11.04 8.69 -16.16
N THR A 68 -11.35 7.46 -16.59
CA THR A 68 -11.04 6.24 -15.82
C THR A 68 -9.54 6.07 -15.62
N ASP A 69 -8.75 6.25 -16.69
CA ASP A 69 -7.30 6.10 -16.62
C ASP A 69 -6.63 7.25 -15.85
N LEU A 70 -7.21 8.46 -15.86
CA LEU A 70 -6.78 9.56 -15.00
C LEU A 70 -6.90 9.20 -13.52
N VAL A 71 -8.07 8.70 -13.09
CA VAL A 71 -8.29 8.24 -11.71
C VAL A 71 -7.28 7.17 -11.32
N ARG A 72 -7.13 6.13 -12.17
CA ARG A 72 -6.18 5.03 -11.92
C ARG A 72 -4.74 5.51 -11.82
N THR A 73 -4.35 6.45 -12.68
CA THR A 73 -3.00 7.01 -12.69
C THR A 73 -2.73 7.84 -11.44
N MET A 74 -3.67 8.68 -11.05
CA MET A 74 -3.54 9.46 -9.82
C MET A 74 -3.54 8.56 -8.58
N HIS A 75 -4.38 7.52 -8.54
CA HIS A 75 -4.34 6.52 -7.48
C HIS A 75 -3.01 5.77 -7.44
N ALA A 76 -2.49 5.33 -8.58
CA ALA A 76 -1.19 4.64 -8.65
C ALA A 76 -0.04 5.55 -8.21
N LYS A 77 -0.06 6.83 -8.62
CA LYS A 77 0.89 7.85 -8.16
C LYS A 77 0.84 7.99 -6.63
N PHE A 78 -0.37 8.06 -6.08
CA PHE A 78 -0.61 8.16 -4.64
C PHE A 78 -0.13 6.91 -3.89
N ALA A 79 -0.52 5.71 -4.33
CA ALA A 79 -0.17 4.44 -3.71
C ALA A 79 1.34 4.18 -3.67
N LYS A 80 2.10 4.70 -4.64
CA LYS A 80 3.57 4.63 -4.65
C LYS A 80 4.26 5.70 -3.78
N GLY A 81 3.51 6.51 -3.04
CA GLY A 81 4.07 7.52 -2.15
C GLY A 81 4.69 8.72 -2.86
N TYR A 82 4.44 8.92 -4.17
CA TYR A 82 4.93 10.10 -4.90
C TYR A 82 4.22 11.40 -4.51
N SER A 83 3.08 11.32 -3.84
CA SER A 83 2.41 12.50 -3.29
C SER A 83 1.75 12.19 -1.95
N ALA A 84 2.28 12.81 -0.90
CA ALA A 84 1.69 12.88 0.44
C ALA A 84 1.10 14.28 0.71
N ASP A 85 1.00 15.14 -0.31
CA ASP A 85 0.46 16.49 -0.16
C ASP A 85 -1.07 16.41 0.04
N PRO A 86 -1.62 16.98 1.13
CA PRO A 86 -3.06 17.08 1.33
C PRO A 86 -3.81 17.66 0.13
N ALA A 87 -3.20 18.58 -0.63
CA ALA A 87 -3.80 19.16 -1.83
C ALA A 87 -4.02 18.12 -2.94
N ASP A 88 -3.08 17.21 -3.15
CA ASP A 88 -3.19 16.16 -4.17
C ASP A 88 -4.17 15.07 -3.75
N VAL A 89 -4.23 14.75 -2.45
CA VAL A 89 -5.26 13.86 -1.90
C VAL A 89 -6.66 14.45 -2.11
N GLN A 90 -6.83 15.76 -1.89
CA GLN A 90 -8.11 16.42 -2.13
C GLN A 90 -8.49 16.47 -3.62
N LYS A 91 -7.52 16.68 -4.52
CA LYS A 91 -7.77 16.58 -5.97
C LYS A 91 -8.22 15.17 -6.36
N LEU A 92 -7.54 14.15 -5.84
CA LEU A 92 -7.89 12.75 -6.09
C LEU A 92 -9.30 12.43 -5.56
N ASP A 93 -9.62 12.87 -4.34
CA ASP A 93 -10.96 12.73 -3.76
C ASP A 93 -12.04 13.35 -4.65
N ASN A 94 -11.86 14.61 -5.07
CA ASN A 94 -12.80 15.30 -5.95
C ASN A 94 -12.95 14.57 -7.30
N LEU A 95 -11.86 14.02 -7.83
CA LEU A 95 -11.87 13.27 -9.08
C LEU A 95 -12.64 11.96 -8.94
N TYR A 96 -12.46 11.22 -7.84
CA TYR A 96 -13.26 10.04 -7.55
C TYR A 96 -14.75 10.37 -7.45
N GLN A 97 -15.11 11.35 -6.63
CA GLN A 97 -16.52 11.74 -6.43
C GLN A 97 -17.19 12.11 -7.73
N SER A 98 -16.56 12.98 -8.52
CA SER A 98 -17.12 13.47 -9.78
C SER A 98 -17.25 12.34 -10.82
N THR A 99 -16.25 11.45 -10.91
CA THR A 99 -16.28 10.31 -11.84
C THR A 99 -17.36 9.30 -11.47
N ILE A 100 -17.49 8.96 -10.18
CA ILE A 100 -18.53 8.03 -9.71
C ILE A 100 -19.93 8.64 -9.84
N THR A 101 -20.07 9.95 -9.63
CA THR A 101 -21.34 10.67 -9.80
C THR A 101 -21.79 10.66 -11.26
N GLU A 102 -20.87 10.86 -12.20
CA GLU A 102 -21.17 10.90 -13.63
C GLU A 102 -21.41 9.50 -14.22
N MET A 103 -20.54 8.54 -13.91
CA MET A 103 -20.59 7.20 -14.51
C MET A 103 -21.52 6.23 -13.76
N GLY A 104 -21.89 6.56 -12.52
CA GLY A 104 -22.65 5.70 -11.62
C GLY A 104 -21.87 4.49 -11.13
N ILE A 105 -22.50 3.71 -10.25
CA ILE A 105 -21.94 2.47 -9.71
C ILE A 105 -22.35 1.28 -10.60
N ASN A 106 -21.40 0.69 -11.31
CA ASN A 106 -21.58 -0.43 -12.23
C ASN A 106 -20.29 -1.28 -12.31
N ASN A 107 -20.26 -2.32 -13.14
CA ASN A 107 -19.10 -3.21 -13.25
C ASN A 107 -17.79 -2.52 -13.66
N ASN A 108 -17.86 -1.44 -14.44
CA ASN A 108 -16.67 -0.72 -14.90
C ASN A 108 -16.12 0.22 -13.81
N THR A 109 -16.97 0.70 -12.90
CA THR A 109 -16.60 1.62 -11.82
C THR A 109 -16.45 0.94 -10.47
N ALA A 110 -16.86 -0.33 -10.32
CA ALA A 110 -16.86 -1.01 -9.03
C ALA A 110 -15.46 -1.06 -8.38
N SER A 111 -14.42 -1.43 -9.13
CA SER A 111 -13.03 -1.42 -8.60
C SER A 111 -12.62 -0.02 -8.13
N MET A 112 -12.98 1.02 -8.88
CA MET A 112 -12.71 2.41 -8.52
C MET A 112 -13.43 2.83 -7.23
N VAL A 113 -14.67 2.36 -7.02
CA VAL A 113 -15.42 2.62 -5.79
C VAL A 113 -14.75 1.93 -4.58
N ILE A 114 -14.22 0.72 -4.77
CA ILE A 114 -13.48 0.00 -3.72
C ILE A 114 -12.19 0.75 -3.36
N ASP A 115 -11.41 1.16 -4.36
CA ASP A 115 -10.19 1.96 -4.15
C ASP A 115 -10.51 3.30 -3.48
N TYR A 116 -11.65 3.89 -3.81
CA TYR A 116 -12.08 5.15 -3.21
C TYR A 116 -12.49 4.99 -1.75
N ALA A 117 -13.18 3.90 -1.41
CA ALA A 117 -13.51 3.58 -0.04
C ALA A 117 -12.24 3.34 0.81
N ASP A 118 -11.22 2.72 0.22
CA ASP A 118 -9.90 2.55 0.86
C ASP A 118 -9.24 3.90 1.17
N LEU A 119 -9.21 4.82 0.18
CA LEU A 119 -8.73 6.19 0.36
C LEU A 119 -9.48 6.93 1.48
N CYS A 120 -10.81 6.86 1.47
CA CYS A 120 -11.66 7.53 2.46
C CYS A 120 -11.36 7.02 3.88
N CYS A 121 -11.30 5.70 4.07
CA CYS A 121 -11.11 5.10 5.39
C CYS A 121 -9.67 5.27 5.88
N PHE A 122 -8.71 4.68 5.17
CA PHE A 122 -7.36 4.46 5.71
C PHE A 122 -6.45 5.68 5.60
N TYR A 123 -6.73 6.60 4.66
CA TYR A 123 -5.93 7.80 4.47
C TYR A 123 -6.62 9.06 4.97
N GLN A 124 -7.91 9.24 4.68
CA GLN A 124 -8.66 10.42 5.11
C GLN A 124 -9.31 10.26 6.49
N ASN A 125 -9.22 9.08 7.10
CA ASN A 125 -9.83 8.77 8.40
C ASN A 125 -11.35 9.01 8.41
N ASN A 126 -12.03 8.71 7.30
CA ASN A 126 -13.46 8.87 7.09
C ASN A 126 -14.11 7.51 6.76
N PRO A 127 -14.28 6.62 7.76
CA PRO A 127 -14.86 5.30 7.56
C PRO A 127 -16.34 5.37 7.16
N ASP A 128 -17.11 6.35 7.61
CA ASP A 128 -18.54 6.47 7.30
C ASP A 128 -18.79 6.58 5.79
N LYS A 129 -17.97 7.40 5.11
CA LYS A 129 -18.03 7.55 3.65
C LYS A 129 -17.62 6.26 2.93
N ALA A 130 -16.62 5.56 3.44
CA ALA A 130 -16.21 4.26 2.90
C ALA A 130 -17.32 3.20 3.03
N LEU A 131 -17.99 3.15 4.19
CA LEU A 131 -19.14 2.28 4.44
C LEU A 131 -20.30 2.57 3.48
N ASP A 132 -20.68 3.84 3.28
CA ASP A 132 -21.73 4.22 2.32
C ASP A 132 -21.41 3.72 0.90
N LEU A 133 -20.20 4.01 0.42
CA LEU A 133 -19.76 3.64 -0.93
C LEU A 133 -19.82 2.13 -1.15
N LEU A 134 -19.30 1.34 -0.21
CA LEU A 134 -19.25 -0.12 -0.30
C LEU A 134 -20.64 -0.73 -0.20
N ASN A 135 -21.49 -0.24 0.71
CA ASN A 135 -22.86 -0.71 0.85
C ASN A 135 -23.70 -0.43 -0.41
N ARG A 136 -23.54 0.75 -1.02
CA ARG A 136 -24.20 1.08 -2.31
C ARG A 136 -23.74 0.17 -3.45
N LEU A 137 -22.46 -0.19 -3.48
CA LEU A 137 -21.93 -1.15 -4.45
C LEU A 137 -22.52 -2.54 -4.24
N LEU A 138 -22.56 -3.02 -2.99
CA LEU A 138 -23.08 -4.36 -2.67
C LEU A 138 -24.59 -4.49 -2.90
N ALA A 139 -25.35 -3.40 -2.68
CA ALA A 139 -26.79 -3.33 -2.97
C ALA A 139 -27.12 -3.43 -4.46
N ASN A 140 -26.17 -3.13 -5.36
CA ASN A 140 -26.39 -3.24 -6.79
C ASN A 140 -26.27 -4.70 -7.27
N ASN A 141 -27.41 -5.28 -7.66
CA ASN A 141 -27.50 -6.66 -8.14
C ASN A 141 -26.80 -6.91 -9.49
N GLY A 142 -26.53 -5.86 -10.28
CA GLY A 142 -25.82 -5.98 -11.56
C GLY A 142 -24.30 -6.11 -11.45
N ILE A 143 -23.73 -5.97 -10.24
CA ILE A 143 -22.29 -6.10 -10.02
C ILE A 143 -21.86 -7.56 -10.04
N ASN A 144 -20.79 -7.85 -10.77
CA ASN A 144 -20.16 -9.16 -10.88
C ASN A 144 -19.85 -9.71 -9.47
N PRO A 145 -20.17 -11.00 -9.20
CA PRO A 145 -19.89 -11.63 -7.91
C PRO A 145 -18.46 -11.42 -7.41
N ARG A 146 -17.46 -11.45 -8.29
CA ARG A 146 -16.05 -11.23 -7.92
C ARG A 146 -15.80 -9.81 -7.38
N LEU A 147 -16.37 -8.79 -8.02
CA LEU A 147 -16.28 -7.42 -7.53
C LEU A 147 -17.07 -7.22 -6.23
N LYS A 148 -18.18 -7.94 -6.04
CA LYS A 148 -18.89 -7.98 -4.75
C LYS A 148 -18.04 -8.63 -3.66
N ALA A 149 -17.27 -9.68 -4.00
CA ALA A 149 -16.34 -10.30 -3.06
C ALA A 149 -15.28 -9.29 -2.61
N ASP A 150 -14.63 -8.61 -3.56
CA ASP A 150 -13.62 -7.59 -3.26
C ASP A 150 -14.19 -6.46 -2.40
N ALA A 151 -15.42 -6.00 -2.71
CA ALA A 151 -16.12 -5.01 -1.90
C ALA A 151 -16.49 -5.50 -0.50
N LYS A 152 -16.90 -6.78 -0.34
CA LYS A 152 -17.14 -7.39 0.98
C LYS A 152 -15.86 -7.47 1.81
N LEU A 153 -14.74 -7.85 1.19
CA LEU A 153 -13.44 -7.90 1.86
C LEU A 153 -13.00 -6.50 2.32
N LYS A 154 -13.21 -5.47 1.49
CA LYS A 154 -12.92 -4.08 1.87
C LYS A 154 -13.90 -3.55 2.92
N LEU A 155 -15.17 -3.93 2.87
CA LEU A 155 -16.15 -3.56 3.90
C LEU A 155 -15.74 -4.12 5.27
N ALA A 156 -15.35 -5.39 5.30
CA ALA A 156 -14.84 -6.04 6.49
C ALA A 156 -13.58 -5.34 7.04
N ASP A 157 -12.65 -4.92 6.19
CA ASP A 157 -11.49 -4.11 6.61
C ASP A 157 -11.91 -2.80 7.30
N VAL A 158 -12.86 -2.06 6.72
CA VAL A 158 -13.37 -0.80 7.28
C VAL A 158 -14.10 -1.04 8.62
N LEU A 159 -14.77 -2.17 8.76
CA LEU A 159 -15.41 -2.56 10.02
C LEU A 159 -14.37 -2.90 11.11
N VAL A 160 -13.27 -3.59 10.77
CA VAL A 160 -12.14 -3.78 11.72
C VAL A 160 -11.53 -2.43 12.11
N PHE A 161 -11.40 -1.53 11.14
CA PHE A 161 -10.89 -0.17 11.38
C PHE A 161 -11.75 0.61 12.37
N THR A 162 -13.08 0.42 12.33
CA THR A 162 -14.02 1.06 13.26
C THR A 162 -14.18 0.32 14.59
N GLY A 163 -13.58 -0.87 14.72
CA GLY A 163 -13.52 -1.66 15.96
C GLY A 163 -14.50 -2.83 16.03
N ASP A 164 -15.23 -3.14 14.96
CA ASP A 164 -16.04 -4.36 14.89
C ASP A 164 -15.13 -5.58 14.63
N MET A 165 -15.30 -6.63 15.43
CA MET A 165 -14.50 -7.86 15.38
C MET A 165 -15.31 -9.10 15.02
N TRP A 166 -16.62 -8.95 14.79
CA TRP A 166 -17.57 -10.04 14.58
C TRP A 166 -18.16 -10.01 13.16
N GLU A 167 -18.64 -8.86 12.71
CA GLU A 167 -19.17 -8.72 11.36
C GLU A 167 -18.08 -8.96 10.29
N PRO A 168 -16.84 -8.48 10.44
CA PRO A 168 -15.75 -8.81 9.50
C PRO A 168 -15.52 -10.31 9.36
N ALA A 169 -15.52 -11.07 10.47
CA ALA A 169 -15.32 -12.51 10.45
C ALA A 169 -16.40 -13.22 9.62
N LEU A 170 -17.66 -12.77 9.73
CA LEU A 170 -18.76 -13.27 8.92
C LEU A 170 -18.56 -12.95 7.44
N LEU A 171 -18.22 -11.71 7.11
CA LEU A 171 -18.00 -11.26 5.73
C LEU A 171 -16.84 -12.03 5.06
N TYR A 172 -15.71 -12.19 5.76
CA TYR A 172 -14.60 -13.01 5.28
C TYR A 172 -15.04 -14.47 5.07
N GLY A 173 -15.75 -15.07 6.04
CA GLY A 173 -16.25 -16.44 5.91
C GLY A 173 -17.24 -16.62 4.75
N GLN A 174 -18.06 -15.61 4.44
CA GLN A 174 -18.95 -15.64 3.27
C GLN A 174 -18.14 -15.69 1.96
N VAL A 175 -17.15 -14.82 1.81
CA VAL A 175 -16.29 -14.78 0.61
C VAL A 175 -15.51 -16.08 0.47
N GLU A 176 -14.93 -16.59 1.56
CA GLU A 176 -14.22 -17.87 1.57
C GLU A 176 -15.10 -19.02 1.08
N LYS A 177 -16.34 -19.10 1.57
CA LYS A 177 -17.29 -20.15 1.23
C LYS A 177 -17.80 -20.05 -0.21
N GLU A 178 -17.96 -18.84 -0.73
CA GLU A 178 -18.48 -18.55 -2.07
C GLU A 178 -17.42 -18.81 -3.16
N PHE A 179 -16.15 -18.48 -2.91
CA PHE A 179 -15.05 -18.54 -3.89
C PHE A 179 -14.03 -19.65 -3.61
N LYS A 180 -14.48 -20.81 -3.10
CA LYS A 180 -13.61 -21.90 -2.66
C LYS A 180 -12.48 -22.20 -3.67
N ASN A 181 -11.25 -22.27 -3.16
CA ASN A 181 -10.02 -22.54 -3.92
C ASN A 181 -9.62 -21.46 -4.95
N ASP A 182 -10.33 -20.35 -5.03
CA ASP A 182 -9.94 -19.19 -5.85
C ASP A 182 -9.23 -18.13 -4.97
N ILE A 183 -8.60 -17.15 -5.63
CA ILE A 183 -7.84 -16.06 -5.02
C ILE A 183 -8.67 -15.30 -3.97
N PRO A 184 -9.95 -14.92 -4.20
CA PRO A 184 -10.73 -14.20 -3.19
C PRO A 184 -10.91 -14.98 -1.88
N ALA A 185 -11.01 -16.32 -1.94
CA ALA A 185 -11.12 -17.12 -0.73
C ALA A 185 -9.80 -17.22 0.05
N GLN A 186 -8.67 -17.25 -0.66
CA GLN A 186 -7.36 -17.21 -0.01
C GLN A 186 -7.13 -15.87 0.67
N GLU A 187 -7.54 -14.77 0.03
CA GLU A 187 -7.48 -13.45 0.64
C GLU A 187 -8.40 -13.31 1.85
N ALA A 188 -9.63 -13.82 1.75
CA ALA A 188 -10.56 -13.86 2.87
C ALA A 188 -9.98 -14.61 4.07
N LYS A 189 -9.35 -15.77 3.84
CA LYS A 189 -8.66 -16.56 4.88
C LYS A 189 -7.54 -15.77 5.53
N PHE A 190 -6.70 -15.09 4.75
CA PHE A 190 -5.59 -14.28 5.27
C PHE A 190 -6.12 -13.17 6.18
N ARG A 191 -7.11 -12.41 5.71
CA ARG A 191 -7.71 -11.31 6.48
C ARG A 191 -8.43 -11.81 7.73
N ASN A 192 -9.09 -12.95 7.66
CA ASN A 192 -9.73 -13.56 8.83
C ASN A 192 -8.71 -14.07 9.85
N ALA A 193 -7.57 -14.60 9.39
CA ALA A 193 -6.46 -14.97 10.27
C ALA A 193 -5.82 -13.73 10.95
N ARG A 194 -5.68 -12.62 10.22
CA ARG A 194 -5.24 -11.34 10.79
C ARG A 194 -6.25 -10.79 11.81
N LEU A 195 -7.54 -10.92 11.55
CA LEU A 195 -8.59 -10.57 12.51
C LEU A 195 -8.48 -11.40 13.80
N ALA A 196 -8.26 -12.71 13.67
CA ALA A 196 -8.02 -13.58 14.81
C ALA A 196 -6.76 -13.17 15.60
N TYR A 197 -5.70 -12.75 14.91
CA TYR A 197 -4.51 -12.17 15.56
C TYR A 197 -4.85 -10.91 16.38
N PHE A 198 -5.65 -9.99 15.85
CA PHE A 198 -6.11 -8.81 16.61
C PHE A 198 -6.98 -9.18 17.81
N ARG A 199 -7.71 -10.30 17.74
CA ARG A 199 -8.49 -10.88 18.83
C ARG A 199 -7.65 -11.72 19.81
N GLU A 200 -6.34 -11.78 19.63
CA GLU A 200 -5.40 -12.58 20.42
C GLU A 200 -5.62 -14.11 20.31
N GLU A 201 -6.32 -14.56 19.26
CA GLU A 201 -6.57 -15.97 18.96
C GLU A 201 -5.41 -16.55 18.12
N PHE A 202 -4.20 -16.47 18.67
CA PHE A 202 -3.00 -16.66 17.88
C PHE A 202 -2.81 -18.08 17.33
N GLU A 203 -3.22 -19.12 18.07
CA GLU A 203 -3.14 -20.49 17.58
C GLU A 203 -4.06 -20.71 16.38
N TYR A 204 -5.25 -20.09 16.39
CA TYR A 204 -6.17 -20.14 15.26
C TYR A 204 -5.59 -19.40 14.06
N ALA A 205 -5.08 -18.18 14.27
CA ALA A 205 -4.41 -17.40 13.23
C ALA A 205 -3.24 -18.20 12.61
N GLN A 206 -2.39 -18.83 13.43
CA GLN A 206 -1.29 -19.68 12.96
C GLN A 206 -1.78 -20.88 12.15
N GLY A 207 -2.86 -21.53 12.59
CA GLY A 207 -3.48 -22.64 11.89
C GLY A 207 -3.93 -22.26 10.48
N GLN A 208 -4.56 -21.10 10.33
CA GLN A 208 -4.98 -20.57 9.03
C GLN A 208 -3.78 -20.25 8.12
N MET A 209 -2.73 -19.63 8.65
CA MET A 209 -1.54 -19.29 7.87
C MET A 209 -0.80 -20.52 7.33
N LYS A 210 -0.76 -21.63 8.08
CA LYS A 210 -0.18 -22.90 7.60
C LYS A 210 -0.90 -23.44 6.37
N VAL A 211 -2.23 -23.32 6.33
CA VAL A 211 -3.04 -23.72 5.17
C VAL A 211 -2.75 -22.81 3.97
N LEU A 212 -2.58 -21.50 4.20
CA LEU A 212 -2.24 -20.54 3.16
C LEU A 212 -0.84 -20.75 2.59
N LYS A 213 0.15 -21.09 3.42
CA LYS A 213 1.52 -21.39 2.95
C LYS A 213 1.57 -22.59 1.99
N ALA A 214 0.66 -23.55 2.14
CA ALA A 214 0.51 -24.66 1.19
C ALA A 214 -0.20 -24.26 -0.11
N SER A 215 -0.86 -23.11 -0.14
CA SER A 215 -1.61 -22.58 -1.28
C SER A 215 -0.75 -21.58 -2.04
N THR A 216 -0.38 -21.90 -3.28
CA THR A 216 0.71 -21.30 -4.08
C THR A 216 0.52 -19.84 -4.56
N SER A 217 -0.35 -19.03 -3.94
CA SER A 217 -0.59 -17.65 -4.40
C SER A 217 0.44 -16.65 -3.88
N LYS A 218 1.08 -15.94 -4.81
CA LYS A 218 2.12 -14.95 -4.52
C LYS A 218 1.59 -13.65 -3.92
N LEU A 219 0.29 -13.34 -4.07
CA LEU A 219 -0.24 -11.98 -3.85
C LEU A 219 -0.19 -11.51 -2.38
N PHE A 220 -0.39 -12.41 -1.43
CA PHE A 220 -0.41 -12.13 0.01
C PHE A 220 0.63 -12.96 0.78
N SER A 221 1.52 -13.63 0.05
CA SER A 221 2.48 -14.57 0.63
C SER A 221 3.41 -13.88 1.61
N ASN A 222 3.83 -12.65 1.34
CA ASN A 222 4.78 -11.93 2.19
C ASN A 222 4.14 -11.54 3.53
N ASP A 223 2.97 -10.89 3.50
CA ASP A 223 2.27 -10.48 4.73
C ASP A 223 1.82 -11.69 5.57
N ALA A 224 1.36 -12.75 4.91
CA ALA A 224 1.01 -14.01 5.56
C ALA A 224 2.23 -14.70 6.19
N MET A 225 3.38 -14.66 5.50
CA MET A 225 4.64 -15.19 6.03
C MET A 225 5.10 -14.36 7.22
N TRP A 226 5.15 -13.03 7.11
CA TRP A 226 5.52 -12.15 8.22
C TRP A 226 4.64 -12.42 9.46
N LEU A 227 3.31 -12.40 9.31
CA LEU A 227 2.41 -12.65 10.43
C LEU A 227 2.58 -14.07 11.00
N SER A 228 2.82 -15.06 10.15
CA SER A 228 3.11 -16.43 10.59
C SER A 228 4.43 -16.52 11.38
N HIS A 229 5.47 -15.81 10.95
CA HIS A 229 6.78 -15.77 11.62
C HIS A 229 6.67 -15.06 12.96
N LEU A 230 6.12 -13.83 12.97
CA LEU A 230 5.82 -13.08 14.18
C LEU A 230 5.11 -13.94 15.24
N ILE A 231 4.02 -14.61 14.85
CA ILE A 231 3.26 -15.49 15.75
C ILE A 231 4.13 -16.66 16.22
N THR A 232 4.84 -17.35 15.32
CA THR A 232 5.60 -18.55 15.65
C THR A 232 6.79 -18.27 16.56
N ASP A 233 7.53 -17.20 16.29
CA ASP A 233 8.75 -16.83 17.00
C ASP A 233 8.44 -16.32 18.42
N ASN A 234 7.22 -15.80 18.62
CA ASN A 234 6.79 -15.22 19.89
C ASN A 234 5.78 -16.09 20.69
N LEU A 235 5.35 -17.25 20.16
CA LEU A 235 4.49 -18.25 20.85
C LEU A 235 5.17 -19.59 21.13
N GLY A 236 6.50 -19.67 21.02
CA GLY A 236 7.24 -20.89 21.32
C GLY A 236 6.81 -21.54 22.65
N ARG A 237 7.00 -22.86 22.81
CA ARG A 237 6.48 -23.65 23.95
C ARG A 237 6.77 -23.05 25.34
N ASP A 238 7.83 -22.27 25.46
CA ASP A 238 8.29 -21.65 26.69
C ASP A 238 8.10 -20.11 26.71
N SER A 239 7.48 -19.53 25.67
CA SER A 239 7.24 -18.09 25.54
C SER A 239 6.02 -17.63 26.33
N ILE A 240 6.12 -16.44 26.93
CA ILE A 240 4.99 -15.78 27.58
C ILE A 240 4.15 -15.14 26.47
N ARG A 241 2.83 -15.31 26.47
CA ARG A 241 1.94 -14.71 25.45
C ARG A 241 1.84 -13.19 25.51
N ALA A 242 2.10 -12.62 26.68
CA ALA A 242 1.86 -11.21 26.97
C ALA A 242 2.56 -10.23 26.00
N PRO A 243 3.85 -10.40 25.62
CA PRO A 243 4.50 -9.51 24.66
C PRO A 243 3.77 -9.48 23.30
N LEU A 244 3.33 -10.63 22.79
CA LEU A 244 2.58 -10.71 21.54
C LEU A 244 1.18 -10.09 21.66
N GLN A 245 0.52 -10.18 22.83
CA GLN A 245 -0.74 -9.48 23.10
C GLN A 245 -0.59 -7.96 23.12
N PHE A 246 0.49 -7.43 23.69
CA PHE A 246 0.79 -6.00 23.61
C PHE A 246 1.03 -5.59 22.16
N PHE A 247 1.83 -6.37 21.42
CA PHE A 247 2.16 -6.07 20.04
C PHE A 247 0.92 -6.12 19.13
N SER A 248 0.05 -7.13 19.26
CA SER A 248 -1.19 -7.23 18.47
C SER A 248 -2.17 -6.08 18.72
N LYS A 249 -2.23 -5.59 19.97
CA LYS A 249 -3.01 -4.38 20.30
C LYS A 249 -2.42 -3.13 19.67
N ALA A 250 -1.10 -2.96 19.72
CA ALA A 250 -0.45 -1.83 19.06
C ALA A 250 -0.66 -1.86 17.55
N ASP A 251 -0.56 -3.04 16.94
CA ASP A 251 -0.83 -3.25 15.51
C ASP A 251 -2.27 -2.91 15.14
N LEU A 252 -3.25 -3.31 15.96
CA LEU A 252 -4.64 -2.93 15.75
C LEU A 252 -4.81 -1.41 15.84
N LYS A 253 -4.22 -0.75 16.85
CA LYS A 253 -4.27 0.71 16.99
C LYS A 253 -3.63 1.41 15.80
N PHE A 254 -2.52 0.89 15.28
CA PHE A 254 -1.90 1.41 14.08
C PHE A 254 -2.78 1.22 12.84
N TYR A 255 -3.42 0.06 12.69
CA TYR A 255 -4.39 -0.23 11.64
C TYR A 255 -5.57 0.75 11.68
N GLN A 256 -6.03 1.11 12.87
CA GLN A 256 -7.12 2.06 13.13
C GLN A 256 -6.71 3.55 13.05
N ASN A 257 -5.51 3.84 12.53
CA ASN A 257 -4.92 5.20 12.51
C ASN A 257 -4.73 5.86 13.89
N GLN A 258 -4.85 5.11 14.99
CA GLN A 258 -4.62 5.57 16.36
C GLN A 258 -3.13 5.51 16.71
N ASN A 259 -2.32 6.23 15.93
CA ASN A 259 -0.85 6.17 15.93
C ASN A 259 -0.23 6.48 17.31
N THR A 260 -0.77 7.45 18.04
CA THR A 260 -0.27 7.82 19.37
C THR A 260 -0.51 6.73 20.41
N GLU A 261 -1.68 6.10 20.37
CA GLU A 261 -2.03 4.98 21.26
C GLU A 261 -1.15 3.76 20.92
N ALA A 262 -0.94 3.48 19.64
CA ALA A 262 -0.05 2.41 19.19
C ALA A 262 1.37 2.58 19.74
N LEU A 263 1.96 3.78 19.62
CA LEU A 263 3.29 4.07 20.17
C LEU A 263 3.35 3.89 21.69
N GLN A 264 2.33 4.34 22.44
CA GLN A 264 2.28 4.16 23.89
C GLN A 264 2.26 2.68 24.30
N ILE A 265 1.51 1.85 23.58
CA ILE A 265 1.47 0.40 23.81
C ILE A 265 2.84 -0.23 23.53
N LEU A 266 3.51 0.17 22.44
CA LEU A 266 4.84 -0.32 22.09
C LEU A 266 5.92 0.12 23.09
N ASP A 267 5.86 1.35 23.61
CA ASP A 267 6.76 1.81 24.67
C ASP A 267 6.55 1.02 25.96
N THR A 268 5.29 0.72 26.30
CA THR A 268 4.92 -0.12 27.45
C THR A 268 5.46 -1.54 27.30
N LEU A 269 5.37 -2.10 26.09
CA LEU A 269 5.92 -3.41 25.76
C LEU A 269 7.44 -3.47 25.98
N LEU A 270 8.20 -2.48 25.48
CA LEU A 270 9.64 -2.41 25.71
C LEU A 270 10.02 -2.18 27.18
N TYR A 271 9.18 -1.48 27.94
CA TYR A 271 9.42 -1.26 29.37
C TYR A 271 9.29 -2.55 30.19
N PHE A 272 8.24 -3.34 29.94
CA PHE A 272 8.00 -4.59 30.67
C PHE A 272 8.82 -5.77 30.14
N TYR A 273 9.19 -5.76 28.87
CA TYR A 273 9.88 -6.86 28.20
C TYR A 273 11.14 -6.40 27.41
N PRO A 274 12.10 -5.72 28.07
CA PRO A 274 13.21 -5.03 27.39
C PRO A 274 14.20 -5.95 26.65
N SER A 275 14.24 -7.23 27.01
CA SER A 275 15.14 -8.25 26.43
C SER A 275 14.42 -9.33 25.64
N HIS A 276 13.12 -9.14 25.35
CA HIS A 276 12.36 -10.09 24.57
C HIS A 276 12.65 -9.92 23.07
N ASN A 277 12.68 -11.03 22.33
CA ASN A 277 13.05 -11.03 20.91
C ASN A 277 12.14 -10.14 20.08
N ILE A 278 10.82 -10.12 20.36
CA ILE A 278 9.82 -9.19 19.77
C ILE A 278 10.23 -7.71 19.72
N GLY A 279 11.26 -7.30 20.47
CA GLY A 279 11.76 -5.93 20.44
C GLY A 279 12.15 -5.46 19.03
N ASP A 280 12.64 -6.33 18.15
CA ASP A 280 12.93 -6.02 16.75
C ASP A 280 11.67 -5.53 16.01
N GLU A 281 10.59 -6.30 16.09
CA GLU A 281 9.26 -5.99 15.55
C GLU A 281 8.72 -4.69 16.15
N VAL A 282 8.96 -4.46 17.45
CA VAL A 282 8.56 -3.22 18.12
C VAL A 282 9.28 -2.01 17.53
N TYR A 283 10.61 -2.04 17.43
CA TYR A 283 11.36 -0.91 16.89
C TYR A 283 10.98 -0.65 15.42
N PHE A 284 10.80 -1.71 14.63
CA PHE A 284 10.38 -1.59 13.24
C PHE A 284 8.98 -0.97 13.12
N ARG A 285 8.01 -1.45 13.90
CA ARG A 285 6.65 -0.89 13.92
C ARG A 285 6.63 0.56 14.38
N LYS A 286 7.40 0.92 15.42
CA LYS A 286 7.53 2.32 15.85
C LYS A 286 8.07 3.20 14.72
N ALA A 287 9.08 2.74 13.97
CA ALA A 287 9.59 3.46 12.81
C ALA A 287 8.51 3.69 11.75
N GLN A 288 7.73 2.66 11.41
CA GLN A 288 6.61 2.76 10.45
C GLN A 288 5.54 3.76 10.91
N ILE A 289 5.16 3.73 12.19
CA ILE A 289 4.19 4.68 12.75
C ILE A 289 4.74 6.11 12.66
N LEU A 290 6.00 6.31 13.05
CA LEU A 290 6.65 7.62 13.03
C LEU A 290 6.81 8.16 11.60
N MET A 291 7.12 7.30 10.63
CA MET A 291 7.14 7.66 9.20
C MET A 291 5.76 8.15 8.74
N LYS A 292 4.69 7.42 9.09
CA LYS A 292 3.31 7.82 8.77
C LYS A 292 2.93 9.16 9.40
N MET A 293 3.50 9.50 10.56
CA MET A 293 3.32 10.78 11.23
C MET A 293 4.23 11.90 10.68
N GLY A 294 5.08 11.63 9.68
CA GLY A 294 6.06 12.58 9.14
C GLY A 294 7.25 12.84 10.06
N LYS A 295 7.43 12.04 11.12
CA LYS A 295 8.49 12.17 12.13
C LYS A 295 9.72 11.36 11.73
N TYR A 296 10.31 11.72 10.60
CA TYR A 296 11.36 10.93 9.95
C TYR A 296 12.63 10.76 10.78
N ALA A 297 13.06 11.79 11.51
CA ALA A 297 14.23 11.69 12.38
C ALA A 297 13.99 10.72 13.56
N GLU A 298 12.83 10.80 14.21
CA GLU A 298 12.46 9.86 15.28
C GLU A 298 12.34 8.43 14.74
N ALA A 299 11.79 8.25 13.53
CA ALA A 299 11.68 6.96 12.87
C ALA A 299 13.06 6.34 12.62
N TYR A 300 14.01 7.11 12.08
CA TYR A 300 15.38 6.68 11.89
C TYR A 300 16.03 6.23 13.21
N THR A 301 15.84 6.98 14.29
CA THR A 301 16.35 6.59 15.62
C THR A 301 15.81 5.24 16.08
N GLN A 302 14.54 4.90 15.78
CA GLN A 302 14.02 3.56 16.12
C GLN A 302 14.69 2.45 15.28
N LEU A 303 14.94 2.71 13.99
CA LEU A 303 15.65 1.77 13.13
C LEU A 303 17.11 1.59 13.58
N GLU A 304 17.78 2.64 14.06
CA GLU A 304 19.10 2.52 14.68
C GLU A 304 19.09 1.62 15.91
N GLN A 305 18.06 1.75 16.77
CA GLN A 305 17.90 0.86 17.92
C GLN A 305 17.70 -0.60 17.49
N LEU A 306 16.92 -0.85 16.43
CA LEU A 306 16.76 -2.18 15.86
C LEU A 306 18.10 -2.73 15.36
N MET A 307 18.81 -1.97 14.52
CA MET A 307 20.10 -2.36 13.95
C MET A 307 21.17 -2.67 15.01
N GLN A 308 21.16 -1.91 16.12
CA GLN A 308 22.12 -2.08 17.20
C GLN A 308 21.79 -3.28 18.11
N LYS A 309 20.51 -3.48 18.44
CA LYS A 309 20.08 -4.48 19.44
C LYS A 309 19.77 -5.84 18.84
N PHE A 310 19.40 -5.88 17.56
CA PHE A 310 18.92 -7.08 16.87
C PHE A 310 19.64 -7.32 15.52
N PRO A 311 20.99 -7.28 15.47
CA PRO A 311 21.76 -7.31 14.21
C PRO A 311 21.58 -8.57 13.36
N GLY A 312 21.05 -9.67 13.91
CA GLY A 312 20.88 -10.95 13.23
C GLY A 312 19.42 -11.33 12.92
N GLU A 313 18.45 -10.48 13.26
CA GLU A 313 17.04 -10.78 13.04
C GLU A 313 16.65 -10.64 11.56
N VAL A 314 15.59 -11.36 11.17
CA VAL A 314 15.14 -11.45 9.77
C VAL A 314 14.78 -10.07 9.19
N LEU A 315 14.30 -9.14 10.01
CA LEU A 315 13.91 -7.79 9.62
C LEU A 315 15.07 -6.83 9.31
N MET A 316 16.33 -7.27 9.45
CA MET A 316 17.47 -6.36 9.33
C MET A 316 17.57 -5.69 7.95
N ASP A 317 17.30 -6.42 6.87
CA ASP A 317 17.35 -5.88 5.51
C ASP A 317 16.21 -4.89 5.24
N ASP A 318 14.99 -5.19 5.69
CA ASP A 318 13.85 -4.26 5.70
C ASP A 318 14.17 -2.98 6.48
N ALA A 319 14.75 -3.11 7.68
CA ALA A 319 15.12 -1.98 8.53
C ALA A 319 16.21 -1.11 7.90
N LEU A 320 17.25 -1.73 7.32
CA LEU A 320 18.32 -1.03 6.59
C LEU A 320 17.78 -0.27 5.39
N PHE A 321 16.90 -0.90 4.61
CA PHE A 321 16.35 -0.29 3.41
C PHE A 321 15.45 0.90 3.77
N MET A 322 14.56 0.73 4.75
CA MET A 322 13.73 1.82 5.26
C MET A 322 14.57 2.97 5.83
N ALA A 323 15.66 2.66 6.55
CA ALA A 323 16.57 3.66 7.08
C ALA A 323 17.27 4.44 5.95
N ALA A 324 17.72 3.74 4.89
CA ALA A 324 18.34 4.36 3.73
C ALA A 324 17.37 5.28 2.99
N ASP A 325 16.13 4.85 2.77
CA ASP A 325 15.08 5.65 2.13
C ASP A 325 14.75 6.92 2.93
N ILE A 326 14.67 6.83 4.26
CA ILE A 326 14.49 8.00 5.13
C ILE A 326 15.65 8.99 4.93
N GLN A 327 16.89 8.50 4.93
CA GLN A 327 18.07 9.34 4.79
C GLN A 327 18.14 9.99 3.40
N GLU A 328 17.88 9.24 2.32
CA GLU A 328 17.92 9.76 0.95
C GLU A 328 16.82 10.79 0.69
N PHE A 329 15.55 10.42 0.94
CA PHE A 329 14.43 11.22 0.48
C PHE A 329 13.97 12.27 1.49
N GLN A 330 13.97 11.95 2.78
CA GLN A 330 13.33 12.77 3.80
C GLN A 330 14.35 13.67 4.51
N LEU A 331 15.45 13.09 4.99
CA LEU A 331 16.49 13.83 5.72
C LEU A 331 17.56 14.44 4.81
N LYS A 332 17.54 14.10 3.52
CA LYS A 332 18.47 14.62 2.49
C LYS A 332 19.94 14.42 2.87
N ASN A 333 20.27 13.27 3.45
CA ASN A 333 21.61 12.85 3.81
C ASN A 333 22.08 11.71 2.88
N PRO A 334 22.60 12.04 1.68
CA PRO A 334 22.98 11.04 0.69
C PRO A 334 24.18 10.19 1.12
N GLU A 335 25.08 10.73 1.95
CA GLU A 335 26.26 10.02 2.44
C GLU A 335 25.86 8.83 3.33
N LEU A 336 24.97 9.09 4.29
CA LEU A 336 24.49 8.05 5.20
C LEU A 336 23.55 7.06 4.48
N ALA A 337 22.71 7.54 3.56
CA ALA A 337 21.90 6.67 2.72
C ALA A 337 22.76 5.70 1.91
N MET A 338 23.85 6.20 1.31
CA MET A 338 24.80 5.40 0.56
C MET A 338 25.45 4.31 1.43
N GLN A 339 25.85 4.62 2.67
CA GLN A 339 26.41 3.64 3.61
C GLN A 339 25.39 2.54 3.97
N LEU A 340 24.12 2.91 4.18
CA LEU A 340 23.06 1.95 4.52
C LEU A 340 22.76 1.02 3.33
N TYR A 341 22.66 1.56 2.10
CA TYR A 341 22.51 0.72 0.91
C TYR A 341 23.71 -0.19 0.70
N GLU A 342 24.94 0.28 0.95
CA GLU A 342 26.14 -0.55 0.88
C GLU A 342 26.08 -1.73 1.84
N ARG A 343 25.65 -1.52 3.09
CA ARG A 343 25.47 -2.60 4.07
C ARG A 343 24.52 -3.68 3.57
N ILE A 344 23.40 -3.32 2.95
CA ILE A 344 22.49 -4.31 2.33
C ILE A 344 23.22 -5.16 1.28
N LEU A 345 24.03 -4.52 0.42
CA LEU A 345 24.76 -5.23 -0.64
C LEU A 345 25.85 -6.17 -0.13
N LEU A 346 26.45 -5.86 1.02
CA LEU A 346 27.54 -6.63 1.61
C LEU A 346 27.04 -7.71 2.57
N GLU A 347 26.08 -7.36 3.42
CA GLU A 347 25.61 -8.16 4.57
C GLU A 347 24.36 -8.99 4.21
N HIS A 348 23.51 -8.55 3.27
CA HIS A 348 22.21 -9.15 2.97
C HIS A 348 22.03 -9.51 1.48
N LYS A 349 22.93 -10.34 0.94
CA LYS A 349 23.00 -10.67 -0.50
C LYS A 349 21.77 -11.40 -1.06
N ASP A 350 21.01 -12.06 -0.20
CA ASP A 350 19.78 -12.79 -0.58
C ASP A 350 18.52 -11.92 -0.42
N SER A 351 18.66 -10.67 0.03
CA SER A 351 17.53 -9.75 0.21
C SER A 351 16.89 -9.37 -1.12
N LEU A 352 15.57 -9.21 -1.11
CA LEU A 352 14.80 -8.67 -2.24
C LEU A 352 15.21 -7.23 -2.59
N PHE A 353 15.82 -6.50 -1.64
CA PHE A 353 16.23 -5.12 -1.83
C PHE A 353 17.55 -4.94 -2.57
N VAL A 354 18.36 -6.00 -2.77
CA VAL A 354 19.71 -5.89 -3.34
C VAL A 354 19.73 -5.20 -4.71
N ALA A 355 18.76 -5.50 -5.57
CA ALA A 355 18.70 -4.91 -6.91
C ALA A 355 18.44 -3.39 -6.86
N GLU A 356 17.48 -2.97 -6.04
CA GLU A 356 17.13 -1.55 -5.89
C GLU A 356 18.20 -0.79 -5.10
N ALA A 357 18.70 -1.36 -3.99
CA ALA A 357 19.80 -0.79 -3.21
C ALA A 357 21.05 -0.55 -4.09
N ARG A 358 21.37 -1.47 -5.01
CA ARG A 358 22.49 -1.30 -5.96
C ARG A 358 22.26 -0.13 -6.91
N LYS A 359 21.03 0.01 -7.41
CA LYS A 359 20.66 1.12 -8.30
C LYS A 359 20.76 2.45 -7.56
N ARG A 360 20.17 2.56 -6.36
CA ARG A 360 20.22 3.75 -5.50
C ARG A 360 21.66 4.13 -5.13
N TYR A 361 22.44 3.16 -4.68
CA TYR A 361 23.86 3.36 -4.36
C TYR A 361 24.65 3.93 -5.55
N ARG A 362 24.48 3.38 -6.76
CA ARG A 362 25.14 3.89 -7.98
C ARG A 362 24.70 5.31 -8.34
N GLN A 363 23.41 5.61 -8.21
CA GLN A 363 22.88 6.94 -8.45
C GLN A 363 23.49 7.97 -7.48
N LEU A 364 23.55 7.65 -6.19
CA LEU A 364 24.13 8.52 -5.16
C LEU A 364 25.64 8.72 -5.35
N ARG A 365 26.35 7.69 -5.85
CA ARG A 365 27.79 7.78 -6.16
C ARG A 365 28.10 8.63 -7.40
N GLY A 366 27.11 8.88 -8.26
CA GLY A 366 27.28 9.62 -9.52
C GLY A 366 27.73 8.76 -10.70
N ASP A 367 27.52 7.44 -10.66
CA ASP A 367 27.78 6.57 -11.79
C ASP A 367 26.76 6.85 -12.92
N ALA A 368 27.22 6.91 -14.18
CA ALA A 368 26.32 6.97 -15.32
C ALA A 368 25.50 5.68 -15.40
N VAL A 369 24.19 5.77 -15.11
CA VAL A 369 23.26 4.64 -15.24
C VAL A 369 22.99 4.42 -16.72
N ASN A 370 23.68 3.44 -17.32
CA ASN A 370 23.42 2.97 -18.69
C ASN A 370 22.11 2.16 -18.79
#